data_AF-A0A527D6B0-F1
#
_entry.id   AF-A0A527D6B0-F1
#
_cell.length_a   1.000
_cell.length_b   1.000
_cell.length_c   1.000
_cell.angle_alpha   90.00
_cell.angle_beta   90.00
_cell.angle_gamma   90.00
#
_symmetry.space_group_name_H-M   'P 1'
#
loop_
_entity.id
_entity.type
_entity.pdbx_description
1 polymer ?
#
loop_
_entity_poly.entity_id
_entity_poly.type
_entity_poly.pdbx_seq_one_letter_code
_entity_poly.pdbx_strand_id
1 'polypeptide(L)' 'MCKTLKTDITLFAAAIVAAATVLGANVSLADIVSTLSGAN' A
#
# COMPACT_ATOMS: atom_id res chain seq x y z
N MET A 1 15.51 3.38 -3.94
CA MET A 1 14.84 2.30 -3.19
C MET A 1 15.39 0.95 -3.63
N CYS A 2 15.89 0.12 -2.72
CA CYS A 2 16.30 -1.25 -3.03
C CYS A 2 15.09 -2.08 -3.49
N LYS A 3 15.27 -3.05 -4.39
CA LYS A 3 14.18 -3.86 -4.96
C LYS A 3 13.30 -4.51 -3.89
N THR A 4 13.92 -5.03 -2.83
CA THR A 4 13.24 -5.69 -1.71
C THR A 4 12.27 -4.76 -0.99
N LEU A 5 12.72 -3.55 -0.63
CA LEU A 5 11.91 -2.56 0.07
C LEU A 5 10.66 -2.14 -0.74
N LYS A 6 10.79 -2.01 -2.07
CA LYS A 6 9.66 -1.67 -2.94
C LYS A 6 8.62 -2.80 -2.99
N THR A 7 9.09 -4.05 -3.02
CA THR A 7 8.21 -5.23 -2.96
C THR A 7 7.49 -5.31 -1.62
N ASP A 8 8.19 -5.08 -0.52
CA ASP A 8 7.61 -5.13 0.83
C ASP A 8 6.54 -4.05 1.03
N ILE A 9 6.79 -2.82 0.57
CA ILE A 9 5.81 -1.73 0.61
C ILE A 9 4.57 -2.06 -0.22
N THR A 10 4.75 -2.66 -1.40
CA THR A 10 3.62 -3.04 -2.27
C THR A 10 2.78 -4.14 -1.62
N LEU A 11 3.44 -5.13 -0.99
CA LEU A 11 2.77 -6.21 -0.28
C LEU A 11 1.99 -5.69 0.94
N PHE A 12 2.60 -4.78 1.70
CA PHE A 12 1.94 -4.13 2.84
C PHE A 12 0.75 -3.27 2.40
N ALA A 13 0.91 -2.48 1.33
CA ALA A 13 -0.17 -1.67 0.77
C ALA A 13 -1.34 -2.53 0.29
N ALA A 14 -1.08 -3.69 -0.33
CA ALA A 14 -2.11 -4.64 -0.73
C ALA A 14 -2.90 -5.19 0.46
N ALA A 15 -2.24 -5.47 1.59
CA ALA A 15 -2.90 -5.89 2.82
C ALA A 15 -3.83 -4.81 3.38
N ILE A 16 -3.41 -3.54 3.34
CA ILE A 16 -4.25 -2.41 3.77
C ILE A 16 -5.48 -2.28 2.86
N VAL A 17 -5.30 -2.36 1.54
CA VAL A 17 -6.42 -2.29 0.57
C VAL A 17 -7.42 -3.42 0.81
N ALA A 18 -6.93 -4.64 1.07
CA ALA A 18 -7.80 -5.77 1.41
C ALA A 18 -8.61 -5.51 2.69
N ALA A 19 -7.97 -5.03 3.75
CA ALA A 19 -8.65 -4.70 5.01
C ALA A 19 -9.68 -3.57 4.84
N ALA A 20 -9.33 -2.52 4.10
CA ALA A 20 -10.22 -1.40 3.80
C ALA A 20 -11.44 -1.83 2.96
N THR A 21 -11.24 -2.75 2.00
CA THR A 21 -12.33 -3.30 1.19
C THR A 21 -13.33 -4.06 2.07
N VAL A 22 -12.85 -4.84 3.04
CA VAL A 22 -13.70 -5.54 4.02
C VAL A 22 -14.49 -4.57 4.89
N LEU A 23 -13.92 -3.40 5.19
CA LEU A 23 -14.57 -2.32 5.94
C LEU A 23 -15.52 -1.46 5.09
N GLY A 24 -15.66 -1.75 3.79
CA GLY A 24 -16.49 -0.98 2.86
C GLY A 24 -15.86 0.35 2.40
N ALA A 25 -14.57 0.56 2.68
CA ALA A 25 -13.83 1.73 2.21
C ALA A 25 -13.24 1.47 0.83
N ASN A 26 -13.51 2.37 -0.12
CA ASN A 26 -12.87 2.34 -1.43
C ASN A 26 -11.52 3.05 -1.36
N VAL A 27 -10.44 2.28 -1.34
CA VAL A 27 -9.06 2.79 -1.31
C VAL A 27 -8.25 2.26 -2.48
N SER A 28 -7.44 3.13 -3.08
CA SER A 28 -6.58 2.78 -4.21
C SER A 28 -5.22 2.29 -3.71
N LEU A 29 -4.75 1.15 -4.25
CA LEU A 29 -3.41 0.64 -3.97
C LEU A 29 -2.33 1.67 -4.36
N ALA A 30 -2.53 2.40 -5.45
CA ALA A 30 -1.58 3.41 -5.90
C ALA A 30 -1.46 4.56 -4.90
N ASP A 31 -2.56 5.00 -4.31
CA ASP A 31 -2.55 6.08 -3.31
C ASP A 31 -1.85 5.64 -2.02
N ILE A 32 -2.08 4.40 -1.59
CA ILE A 32 -1.42 3.84 -0.40
C ILE A 32 0.08 3.66 -0.64
N VAL A 33 0.48 3.11 -1.79
CA VAL A 33 1.90 2.98 -2.16
C VAL A 33 2.56 4.35 -2.28
N SER A 34 1.87 5.34 -2.86
CA SER A 34 2.37 6.72 -2.97
C SER A 34 2.56 7.35 -1.59
N THR A 35 1.61 7.15 -0.68
CA THR A 35 1.70 7.65 0.70
C THR A 35 2.86 7.00 1.46
N LEU A 36 3.00 5.67 1.38
CA LEU A 36 4.08 4.92 2.04
C LEU A 36 5.46 5.24 1.45
N SER A 37 5.53 5.55 0.14
CA SER A 37 6.78 5.89 -0.54
C SER A 37 7.17 7.36 -0.37
N GLY A 38 6.19 8.27 -0.21
CA GLY A 38 6.41 9.70 0.04
C GLY A 38 6.75 10.02 1.51
N ALA A 39 6.51 9.08 2.42
CA ALA A 39 6.93 9.17 3.82
C ALA A 39 8.45 8.90 4.03
N ASN A 40 9.20 8.65 2.95
CA ASN A 40 10.66 8.47 2.96
C ASN A 40 11.40 9.74 2.58
#